data_AF-A0A9E3VSJ5-F1
#
_entry.id   AF-A0A9E3VSJ5-F1
#
_cell.length_a   1.000
_cell.length_b   1.000
_cell.length_c   1.000
_cell.angle_alpha   90.00
_cell.angle_beta   90.00
_cell.angle_gamma   90.00
#
_symmetry.space_group_name_H-M   'P 1'
#
loop_
_entity.id
_entity.type
_entity.pdbx_description
1 polymer ?
#
loop_
_entity_poly.entity_id
_entity_poly.type
_entity_poly.pdbx_seq_one_letter_code
_entity_poly.pdbx_strand_id
1 'polypeptide(L)'
;MQTAKLWFDANPILYGVVAAIVILVLVCGLISWMMKRSGQSLRPIVFFLVFMGIVGGPQLVYHLTHLKVPDLPSSSAVTPPPSNNDPATLPVIENDTFADLKQVFGDDVDPDLIRDAKEVFPGVLDRASVAQLAFKASGETVLAAVFPDEENATQAAHNYLQFFQLSETGGDEHTGWIAQRPSAQDYVRVIAAGRMLMAWTGADPEKLSGYQVAALGVLPTASPPEADLPILAAGLALDRMFAPWWMKAGGLVLNLAAAVCWFFWGTTWASSSRPAPGTPPVSVEELRSRLLSVNEADSPVQVEASRDGRTVYVTWRYADARWLDLARARGLRRTHRLSLRLDETHHTVKVREFWSEFDWSAGRGGADIRWKAAVGIMFFQYQHERVLGLQFGPDWKPTTDLTYSYTFNLQELKQPLIDAVVRSGWTWKPIMLSLSRAS
;
A
#
# COMPACT_ATOMS: atom_id res chain seq x y z
N MET A 1 -20.77 -8.12 18.65
CA MET A 1 -20.50 -6.66 18.52
C MET A 1 -19.41 -6.18 19.48
N GLN A 2 -19.45 -6.53 20.77
CA GLN A 2 -18.39 -6.16 21.73
C GLN A 2 -17.00 -6.69 21.34
N THR A 3 -16.90 -7.94 20.88
CA THR A 3 -15.65 -8.54 20.39
C THR A 3 -15.05 -7.79 19.21
N ALA A 4 -15.87 -7.42 18.22
CA ALA A 4 -15.42 -6.62 17.09
C ALA A 4 -14.89 -5.26 17.55
N LYS A 5 -15.60 -4.57 18.47
CA LYS A 5 -15.15 -3.28 19.01
C LYS A 5 -13.77 -3.39 19.67
N LEU A 6 -13.52 -4.42 20.47
CA LEU A 6 -12.20 -4.66 21.09
C LEU A 6 -11.08 -4.82 20.04
N TRP A 7 -11.35 -5.56 18.96
CA TRP A 7 -10.38 -5.74 17.87
C TRP A 7 -10.04 -4.43 17.15
N PHE A 8 -11.06 -3.60 16.87
CA PHE A 8 -10.86 -2.31 16.22
C PHE A 8 -10.21 -1.28 17.15
N ASP A 9 -10.52 -1.31 18.45
CA ASP A 9 -9.90 -0.42 19.45
C ASP A 9 -8.43 -0.76 19.66
N ALA A 10 -8.07 -2.06 19.67
CA ALA A 10 -6.68 -2.52 19.71
C ALA A 10 -5.91 -2.23 18.41
N ASN A 11 -6.62 -2.06 17.29
CA ASN A 11 -6.04 -1.89 15.95
C ASN A 11 -6.73 -0.76 15.17
N PRO A 12 -6.47 0.52 15.50
CA PRO A 12 -7.15 1.64 14.87
C PRO A 12 -6.97 1.71 13.34
N ILE A 13 -5.90 1.11 12.81
CA ILE A 13 -5.66 0.96 11.37
C ILE A 13 -6.80 0.21 10.65
N LEU A 14 -7.50 -0.70 11.33
CA LEU A 14 -8.63 -1.43 10.75
C LEU A 14 -9.78 -0.50 10.38
N TYR A 15 -10.04 0.56 11.16
CA TYR A 15 -11.04 1.56 10.81
C TYR A 15 -10.69 2.24 9.47
N GLY A 16 -9.42 2.61 9.29
CA GLY A 16 -8.92 3.21 8.06
C GLY A 16 -9.04 2.28 6.86
N VAL A 17 -8.66 1.01 7.02
CA VAL A 17 -8.76 -0.02 5.98
C VAL A 17 -10.21 -0.26 5.57
N VAL A 18 -11.11 -0.46 6.54
CA VAL A 18 -12.54 -0.69 6.25
C VAL A 18 -13.16 0.53 5.59
N ALA A 19 -12.89 1.74 6.09
CA ALA A 19 -13.38 2.97 5.48
C ALA A 19 -12.88 3.13 4.03
N ALA A 20 -11.61 2.86 3.77
CA ALA A 20 -11.04 2.90 2.42
C ALA A 20 -11.72 1.90 1.47
N ILE A 21 -11.97 0.66 1.93
CA ILE A 21 -12.69 -0.36 1.14
C ILE A 21 -14.12 0.07 0.84
N VAL A 22 -14.84 0.61 1.83
CA VAL A 22 -16.23 1.10 1.63
C VAL A 22 -16.26 2.25 0.63
N ILE A 23 -15.37 3.24 0.78
CA ILE A 23 -15.26 4.36 -0.16
C ILE A 23 -14.95 3.85 -1.57
N LEU A 24 -13.99 2.95 -1.70
CA LEU A 24 -13.62 2.35 -2.99
C LEU A 24 -14.82 1.66 -3.65
N VAL A 25 -15.56 0.83 -2.92
CA VAL A 25 -16.75 0.13 -3.43
C VAL A 25 -17.84 1.10 -3.85
N LEU A 26 -18.12 2.13 -3.04
CA LEU A 26 -19.14 3.14 -3.36
C LEU A 26 -18.76 3.95 -4.60
N VAL A 27 -17.52 4.42 -4.68
CA VAL A 27 -17.02 5.19 -5.84
C VAL A 27 -17.01 4.34 -7.10
N CYS A 28 -16.44 3.12 -7.05
CA CYS A 28 -16.45 2.21 -8.20
C CYS A 28 -17.86 1.81 -8.60
N GLY A 29 -18.77 1.61 -7.64
CA GLY A 29 -20.18 1.30 -7.89
C GLY A 29 -20.91 2.45 -8.59
N LEU A 30 -20.73 3.68 -8.10
CA LEU A 30 -21.31 4.89 -8.71
C LEU A 30 -20.78 5.10 -10.13
N ILE A 31 -19.47 5.04 -10.33
CA ILE A 31 -18.86 5.20 -11.67
C ILE A 31 -19.33 4.08 -12.60
N SER A 32 -19.37 2.83 -12.13
CA SER A 32 -19.88 1.70 -12.93
C SER A 32 -21.34 1.92 -13.35
N TRP A 33 -22.18 2.42 -12.45
CA TRP A 33 -23.56 2.76 -12.76
C TRP A 33 -23.64 3.86 -13.83
N MET A 34 -22.85 4.93 -13.69
CA MET A 34 -22.77 6.01 -14.69
C MET A 34 -22.30 5.50 -16.06
N MET A 35 -21.25 4.68 -16.09
CA MET A 35 -20.70 4.09 -17.31
C MET A 35 -21.71 3.16 -17.99
N LYS A 36 -22.40 2.31 -17.23
CA LYS A 36 -23.44 1.43 -17.77
C LYS A 36 -24.60 2.25 -18.36
N ARG A 37 -25.00 3.33 -17.70
CA ARG A 37 -26.06 4.23 -18.19
C ARG A 37 -25.67 4.97 -19.48
N SER A 38 -24.39 5.27 -19.67
CA SER A 38 -23.87 5.89 -20.90
C SER A 38 -23.47 4.88 -21.98
N GLY A 39 -23.76 3.59 -21.80
CA GLY A 39 -23.38 2.53 -22.75
C GLY A 39 -21.88 2.26 -22.81
N GLN A 40 -21.10 2.77 -21.85
CA GLN A 40 -19.66 2.57 -21.79
C GLN A 40 -19.30 1.21 -21.17
N SER A 41 -18.13 0.69 -21.57
CA SER A 41 -17.57 -0.57 -21.08
C SER A 41 -17.15 -0.48 -19.61
N LEU A 42 -17.46 -1.49 -18.79
CA LEU A 42 -17.00 -1.59 -17.40
C LEU A 42 -15.56 -2.09 -17.23
N ARG A 43 -14.88 -2.46 -18.33
CA ARG A 43 -13.51 -3.00 -18.27
C ARG A 43 -12.50 -2.07 -17.56
N PRO A 44 -12.55 -0.73 -17.71
CA PRO A 44 -11.67 0.16 -16.96
C PRO A 44 -11.80 0.04 -15.44
N ILE A 45 -13.01 -0.20 -14.92
CA ILE A 45 -13.24 -0.41 -13.48
C ILE A 45 -12.64 -1.75 -13.04
N VAL A 46 -12.85 -2.81 -13.81
CA VAL A 46 -12.24 -4.12 -13.53
C VAL A 46 -10.72 -4.03 -13.58
N PHE A 47 -10.16 -3.33 -14.57
CA PHE A 47 -8.72 -3.07 -14.67
C PHE A 47 -8.19 -2.39 -13.42
N PHE A 48 -8.85 -1.30 -13.00
CA PHE A 48 -8.47 -0.54 -11.82
C PHE A 48 -8.54 -1.39 -10.55
N LEU A 49 -9.62 -2.13 -10.32
CA LEU A 49 -9.78 -2.98 -9.15
C LEU A 49 -8.73 -4.09 -9.08
N VAL A 50 -8.41 -4.73 -10.20
CA VAL A 50 -7.34 -5.75 -10.24
C VAL A 50 -5.98 -5.11 -9.99
N PHE A 51 -5.69 -3.94 -10.59
CA PHE A 51 -4.44 -3.23 -10.36
C PHE A 51 -4.28 -2.82 -8.89
N MET A 52 -5.36 -2.29 -8.27
CA MET A 52 -5.41 -1.99 -6.84
C MET A 52 -5.26 -3.24 -5.98
N GLY A 53 -5.80 -4.39 -6.40
CA GLY A 53 -5.61 -5.66 -5.73
C GLY A 53 -4.15 -6.13 -5.78
N ILE A 54 -3.47 -5.97 -6.92
CA ILE A 54 -2.05 -6.32 -7.06
C ILE A 54 -1.19 -5.42 -6.17
N VAL A 55 -1.40 -4.10 -6.20
CA VAL A 55 -0.57 -3.14 -5.45
C VAL A 55 -0.92 -3.11 -3.96
N GLY A 56 -2.21 -3.00 -3.62
CA GLY A 56 -2.70 -2.85 -2.25
C GLY A 56 -2.92 -4.16 -1.51
N GLY A 57 -3.14 -5.27 -2.20
CA GLY A 57 -3.38 -6.58 -1.60
C GLY A 57 -2.26 -7.04 -0.65
N PRO A 58 -0.98 -7.03 -1.06
CA PRO A 58 0.12 -7.40 -0.17
C PRO A 58 0.24 -6.49 1.05
N GLN A 59 0.01 -5.19 0.89
CA GLN A 59 0.03 -4.24 2.01
C GLN A 59 -1.11 -4.51 3.00
N LEU A 60 -2.30 -4.83 2.48
CA LEU A 60 -3.43 -5.25 3.31
C LEU A 60 -3.09 -6.52 4.09
N VAL A 61 -2.54 -7.55 3.43
CA VAL A 61 -2.10 -8.79 4.09
C VAL A 61 -1.07 -8.48 5.18
N TYR A 62 -0.05 -7.67 4.88
CA TYR A 62 0.97 -7.27 5.84
C TYR A 62 0.36 -6.62 7.10
N HIS A 63 -0.56 -5.67 6.93
CA HIS A 63 -1.22 -5.05 8.08
C HIS A 63 -2.12 -6.03 8.86
N LEU A 64 -2.78 -6.97 8.17
CA LEU A 64 -3.61 -7.98 8.81
C LEU A 64 -2.78 -8.99 9.64
N THR A 65 -1.56 -9.32 9.23
CA THR A 65 -0.69 -10.20 10.01
C THR A 65 -0.04 -9.53 11.23
N HIS A 66 -0.04 -8.20 11.28
CA HIS A 66 0.53 -7.41 12.39
C HIS A 66 -0.55 -6.87 13.34
N LEU A 67 -1.80 -7.35 13.24
CA LEU A 67 -2.85 -6.96 14.17
C LEU A 67 -2.51 -7.48 15.57
N LYS A 68 -2.61 -6.59 16.55
CA LYS A 68 -2.55 -6.96 17.96
C LYS A 68 -3.80 -7.75 18.31
N VAL A 69 -3.63 -8.92 18.92
CA VAL A 69 -4.75 -9.64 19.52
C VAL A 69 -5.18 -8.81 20.74
N PRO A 70 -6.43 -8.31 20.79
CA PRO A 70 -6.89 -7.63 21.99
C PRO A 70 -6.87 -8.60 23.17
N ASP A 71 -6.45 -8.12 24.33
CA ASP A 71 -6.57 -8.87 25.58
C ASP A 71 -8.06 -9.18 25.81
N LEU A 72 -8.45 -10.41 25.47
CA LEU A 72 -9.79 -10.88 25.74
C LEU A 72 -9.84 -11.11 27.24
N PRO A 73 -10.85 -10.56 27.96
CA PRO A 73 -11.02 -10.88 29.37
C PRO A 73 -11.09 -12.40 29.47
N SER A 74 -10.09 -12.99 30.11
CA SER A 74 -9.94 -14.44 30.25
C SER A 74 -11.25 -14.98 30.82
N SER A 75 -12.09 -15.56 29.95
CA SER A 75 -13.42 -16.06 30.33
C SER A 75 -13.31 -17.23 31.30
N SER A 76 -12.11 -17.75 31.47
CA SER A 76 -11.76 -18.63 32.54
C SER A 76 -11.05 -17.80 33.59
N ALA A 77 -11.80 -17.38 34.62
CA ALA A 77 -11.25 -17.43 35.97
C ALA A 77 -10.94 -18.91 36.24
N VAL A 78 -9.86 -19.43 35.63
CA VAL A 78 -9.22 -20.63 36.11
C VAL A 78 -8.80 -20.21 37.50
N THR A 79 -9.52 -20.72 38.49
CA THR A 79 -9.06 -20.63 39.87
C THR A 79 -7.64 -21.17 39.81
N PRO A 80 -6.61 -20.36 40.08
CA PRO A 80 -5.24 -20.82 39.94
C PRO A 80 -5.16 -22.13 40.71
N PRO A 81 -4.59 -23.21 40.12
CA PRO A 81 -4.38 -24.43 40.88
C PRO A 81 -3.70 -24.01 42.19
N PRO A 82 -4.16 -24.50 43.36
CA PRO A 82 -3.58 -24.09 44.63
C PRO A 82 -2.07 -24.27 44.50
N SER A 83 -1.37 -23.14 44.52
CA SER A 83 0.08 -23.10 44.46
C SER A 83 0.55 -23.85 45.69
N ASN A 84 1.01 -25.10 45.50
CA ASN A 84 1.71 -25.83 46.56
C ASN A 84 3.08 -25.18 46.87
N ASN A 85 3.46 -24.12 46.16
CA ASN A 85 4.46 -23.17 46.62
C ASN A 85 3.73 -22.14 47.49
N ASP A 86 3.69 -22.42 48.78
CA ASP A 86 3.25 -21.47 49.79
C ASP A 86 3.98 -20.12 49.53
N PRO A 87 3.30 -18.96 49.49
CA PRO A 87 3.94 -17.63 49.40
C PRO A 87 4.92 -17.31 50.55
N ALA A 88 5.26 -18.31 51.37
CA ALA A 88 6.04 -18.27 52.59
C ALA A 88 7.57 -18.18 52.39
N THR A 89 8.09 -18.05 51.17
CA THR A 89 9.51 -17.72 50.97
C THR A 89 9.70 -16.56 50.00
N LEU A 90 8.83 -15.55 50.05
CA LEU A 90 9.27 -14.22 49.62
C LEU A 90 10.48 -13.81 50.48
N PRO A 91 11.53 -13.22 49.87
CA PRO A 91 12.70 -12.82 50.62
C PRO A 91 12.29 -11.84 51.73
N VAL A 92 12.84 -12.08 52.94
CA VAL A 92 12.54 -11.24 54.11
C VAL A 92 13.07 -9.84 53.86
N ILE A 93 12.24 -8.83 54.12
CA ILE A 93 12.61 -7.42 54.04
C ILE A 93 12.98 -6.94 55.44
N GLU A 94 14.20 -6.42 55.61
CA GLU A 94 14.66 -5.79 56.85
C GLU A 94 15.22 -4.40 56.55
N ASN A 95 14.76 -3.38 57.29
CA ASN A 95 15.22 -2.00 57.16
C ASN A 95 15.19 -1.47 55.71
N ASP A 96 14.07 -1.69 55.00
CA ASP A 96 13.88 -1.29 53.59
C ASP A 96 14.88 -1.91 52.59
N THR A 97 15.51 -3.02 52.96
CA THR A 97 16.42 -3.78 52.08
C THR A 97 16.11 -5.28 52.14
N PHE A 98 16.57 -6.05 51.15
CA PHE A 98 16.43 -7.51 51.17
C PHE A 98 17.41 -8.11 52.20
N ALA A 99 16.92 -8.92 53.14
CA ALA A 99 17.72 -9.48 54.23
C ALA A 99 18.78 -10.48 53.74
N ASP A 100 18.46 -11.26 52.70
CA ASP A 100 19.39 -12.19 52.04
C ASP A 100 19.71 -11.72 50.61
N LEU A 101 20.69 -10.83 50.49
CA LEU A 101 21.12 -10.28 49.21
C LEU A 101 21.63 -11.36 48.25
N LYS A 102 22.23 -12.45 48.77
CA LYS A 102 22.75 -13.53 47.92
C LYS A 102 21.63 -14.37 47.33
N GLN A 103 20.58 -14.62 48.11
CA GLN A 103 19.39 -15.29 47.60
C GLN A 103 18.73 -14.50 46.46
N VAL A 104 18.64 -13.16 46.58
CA VAL A 104 17.94 -12.32 45.62
C VAL A 104 18.78 -12.00 44.38
N PHE A 105 20.07 -11.66 44.57
CA PHE A 105 20.93 -11.14 43.50
C PHE A 105 22.00 -12.15 43.01
N GLY A 106 22.18 -13.26 43.73
CA GLY A 106 23.20 -14.28 43.47
C GLY A 106 24.45 -14.11 44.33
N ASP A 107 25.27 -15.16 44.40
CA ASP A 107 26.49 -15.20 45.22
C ASP A 107 27.60 -14.23 44.76
N ASP A 108 27.54 -13.78 43.52
CA ASP A 108 28.51 -12.93 42.84
C ASP A 108 28.16 -11.44 42.91
N VAL A 109 27.13 -11.06 43.67
CA VAL A 109 26.78 -9.66 43.88
C VAL A 109 27.76 -8.98 44.84
N ASP A 110 28.22 -7.79 44.46
CA ASP A 110 28.94 -6.89 45.37
C ASP A 110 27.91 -5.99 46.10
N PRO A 111 27.77 -6.11 47.44
CA PRO A 111 26.83 -5.29 48.20
C PRO A 111 27.03 -3.78 48.02
N ASP A 112 28.28 -3.33 47.77
CA ASP A 112 28.59 -1.92 47.60
C ASP A 112 28.10 -1.35 46.25
N LEU A 113 27.74 -2.25 45.31
CA LEU A 113 27.17 -1.89 44.00
C LEU A 113 25.64 -1.95 43.95
N ILE A 114 24.97 -2.24 45.07
CA ILE A 114 23.51 -2.24 45.13
C ILE A 114 23.01 -0.80 45.29
N ARG A 115 22.08 -0.41 44.42
CA ARG A 115 21.46 0.93 44.39
C ARG A 115 19.96 0.83 44.59
N ASP A 116 19.35 1.91 45.11
CA ASP A 116 17.90 2.04 45.10
C ASP A 116 17.41 2.15 43.66
N ALA A 117 16.62 1.16 43.22
CA ALA A 117 16.13 1.11 41.85
C ALA A 117 15.04 2.17 41.59
N LYS A 118 14.38 2.71 42.62
CA LYS A 118 13.36 3.76 42.46
C LYS A 118 13.95 5.04 41.89
N GLU A 119 15.17 5.38 42.27
CA GLU A 119 15.88 6.56 41.74
C GLU A 119 16.26 6.39 40.27
N VAL A 120 16.51 5.15 39.85
CA VAL A 120 16.90 4.81 38.47
C VAL A 120 15.69 4.70 37.54
N PHE A 121 14.55 4.24 38.05
CA PHE A 121 13.34 3.94 37.26
C PHE A 121 12.10 4.68 37.77
N PRO A 122 12.07 6.02 37.72
CA PRO A 122 10.92 6.80 38.14
C PRO A 122 9.68 6.46 37.30
N GLY A 123 8.52 6.30 37.94
CA GLY A 123 7.26 5.93 37.30
C GLY A 123 7.06 4.43 37.10
N VAL A 124 8.12 3.62 37.16
CA VAL A 124 8.04 2.15 37.04
C VAL A 124 7.95 1.50 38.41
N LEU A 125 8.77 1.95 39.37
CA LEU A 125 8.93 1.32 40.68
C LEU A 125 8.40 2.15 41.85
N ASP A 126 7.69 3.25 41.57
CA ASP A 126 7.22 4.22 42.59
C ASP A 126 6.38 3.57 43.70
N ARG A 127 5.66 2.49 43.36
CA ARG A 127 4.80 1.76 44.29
C ARG A 127 5.49 0.61 45.02
N ALA A 128 6.73 0.30 44.68
CA ALA A 128 7.47 -0.77 45.35
C ALA A 128 7.72 -0.38 46.81
N SER A 129 7.54 -1.32 47.75
CA SER A 129 7.99 -1.15 49.13
C SER A 129 9.52 -1.11 49.17
N VAL A 130 10.17 -2.08 48.53
CA VAL A 130 11.63 -2.15 48.34
C VAL A 130 11.91 -2.34 46.86
N ALA A 131 12.89 -1.63 46.31
CA ALA A 131 13.39 -1.88 44.97
C ALA A 131 14.90 -1.65 44.93
N GLN A 132 15.64 -2.66 44.51
CA GLN A 132 17.10 -2.62 44.48
C GLN A 132 17.61 -3.12 43.13
N LEU A 133 18.63 -2.44 42.62
CA LEU A 133 19.35 -2.76 41.40
C LEU A 133 20.79 -3.11 41.76
N ALA A 134 21.20 -4.32 41.40
CA ALA A 134 22.54 -4.83 41.61
C ALA A 134 23.29 -4.96 40.29
N PHE A 135 24.59 -4.69 40.33
CA PHE A 135 25.52 -4.90 39.22
C PHE A 135 26.48 -6.04 39.56
N LYS A 136 26.62 -7.00 38.66
CA LYS A 136 27.57 -8.10 38.78
C LYS A 136 28.90 -7.71 38.15
N ALA A 137 29.99 -8.34 38.61
CA ALA A 137 31.33 -8.12 38.05
C ALA A 137 31.43 -8.47 36.55
N SER A 138 30.55 -9.35 36.07
CA SER A 138 30.37 -9.72 34.65
C SER A 138 29.74 -8.64 33.78
N GLY A 139 29.20 -7.57 34.38
CA GLY A 139 28.43 -6.52 33.69
C GLY A 139 26.93 -6.82 33.58
N GLU A 140 26.47 -7.97 34.10
CA GLU A 140 25.04 -8.29 34.21
C GLU A 140 24.38 -7.44 35.31
N THR A 141 23.08 -7.17 35.17
CA THR A 141 22.32 -6.45 36.20
C THR A 141 21.12 -7.26 36.65
N VAL A 142 20.77 -7.11 37.93
CA VAL A 142 19.62 -7.75 38.53
C VAL A 142 18.82 -6.70 39.28
N LEU A 143 17.56 -6.53 38.88
CA LEU A 143 16.59 -5.71 39.56
C LEU A 143 15.63 -6.62 40.32
N ALA A 144 15.39 -6.30 41.58
CA ALA A 144 14.38 -6.94 42.41
C ALA A 144 13.54 -5.87 43.11
N ALA A 145 12.23 -5.98 43.02
CA ALA A 145 11.31 -5.07 43.68
C ALA A 145 10.13 -5.83 44.30
N VAL A 146 9.69 -5.40 45.47
CA VAL A 146 8.52 -5.97 46.16
C VAL A 146 7.43 -4.93 46.25
N PHE A 147 6.22 -5.29 45.84
CA PHE A 147 5.05 -4.44 45.78
C PHE A 147 4.04 -4.75 46.89
N PRO A 148 3.05 -3.89 47.15
CA PRO A 148 1.99 -4.14 48.14
C PRO A 148 1.14 -5.38 47.81
N ASP A 149 0.92 -5.64 46.53
CA ASP A 149 0.10 -6.73 45.99
C ASP A 149 0.64 -7.18 44.61
N GLU A 150 0.09 -8.28 44.11
CA GLU A 150 0.47 -8.90 42.83
C GLU A 150 0.10 -8.02 41.63
N GLU A 151 -1.06 -7.35 41.66
CA GLU A 151 -1.50 -6.46 40.59
C GLU A 151 -0.49 -5.34 40.33
N ASN A 152 0.04 -4.72 41.40
CA ASN A 152 1.06 -3.70 41.27
C ASN A 152 2.39 -4.24 40.74
N ALA A 153 2.78 -5.49 41.06
CA ALA A 153 3.98 -6.12 40.52
C ALA A 153 3.85 -6.41 39.02
N THR A 154 2.71 -6.95 38.59
CA THR A 154 2.40 -7.21 37.17
C THR A 154 2.36 -5.90 36.37
N GLN A 155 1.68 -4.87 36.89
CA GLN A 155 1.67 -3.56 36.24
C GLN A 155 3.08 -2.96 36.12
N ALA A 156 3.92 -3.13 37.15
CA ALA A 156 5.30 -2.67 37.10
C ALA A 156 6.14 -3.45 36.07
N ALA A 157 5.90 -4.75 35.89
CA ALA A 157 6.54 -5.55 34.84
C ALA A 157 6.21 -4.99 33.44
N HIS A 158 4.94 -4.70 33.16
CA HIS A 158 4.53 -4.08 31.89
C HIS A 158 5.15 -2.69 31.70
N ASN A 159 5.15 -1.86 32.74
CA ASN A 159 5.77 -0.54 32.70
C ASN A 159 7.28 -0.65 32.43
N TYR A 160 7.96 -1.65 33.01
CA TYR A 160 9.37 -1.92 32.78
C TYR A 160 9.65 -2.32 31.33
N LEU A 161 8.86 -3.25 30.77
CA LEU A 161 8.96 -3.65 29.36
C LEU A 161 8.76 -2.44 28.42
N GLN A 162 7.76 -1.62 28.69
CA GLN A 162 7.47 -0.41 27.92
C GLN A 162 8.58 0.64 28.04
N PHE A 163 9.10 0.87 29.25
CA PHE A 163 10.17 1.85 29.52
C PHE A 163 11.40 1.57 28.68
N PHE A 164 11.78 0.30 28.55
CA PHE A 164 12.92 -0.13 27.73
C PHE A 164 12.59 -0.39 26.27
N GLN A 165 11.34 -0.18 25.85
CA GLN A 165 10.85 -0.49 24.49
C GLN A 165 11.21 -1.91 24.06
N LEU A 166 11.05 -2.86 25.00
CA LEU A 166 11.41 -4.24 24.79
C LEU A 166 10.39 -4.89 23.86
N SER A 167 10.87 -5.37 22.72
CA SER A 167 10.09 -6.24 21.84
C SER A 167 10.06 -7.63 22.47
N GLU A 168 8.89 -8.11 22.86
CA GLU A 168 8.72 -9.45 23.42
C GLU A 168 9.22 -10.50 22.42
N THR A 169 10.18 -11.32 22.86
CA THR A 169 10.75 -12.41 22.05
C THR A 169 10.22 -13.78 22.47
N GLY A 170 9.61 -13.88 23.66
CA GLY A 170 8.91 -15.06 24.16
C GLY A 170 8.52 -14.94 25.63
N GLY A 171 7.70 -15.89 26.13
CA GLY A 171 7.24 -15.93 27.51
C GLY A 171 5.81 -15.40 27.71
N ASP A 172 5.35 -15.43 28.96
CA ASP A 172 4.05 -14.92 29.42
C ASP A 172 4.13 -14.43 30.88
N GLU A 173 3.01 -13.95 31.42
CA GLU A 173 2.91 -13.49 32.81
C GLU A 173 3.33 -14.55 33.84
N HIS A 174 3.19 -15.84 33.53
CA HIS A 174 3.47 -16.93 34.47
C HIS A 174 4.93 -17.42 34.40
N THR A 175 5.54 -17.37 33.22
CA THR A 175 6.90 -17.89 32.95
C THR A 175 7.96 -16.79 32.88
N GLY A 176 7.51 -15.53 32.90
CA GLY A 176 8.31 -14.35 32.67
C GLY A 176 8.51 -14.09 31.18
N TRP A 177 8.70 -12.82 30.83
CA TRP A 177 9.00 -12.37 29.47
C TRP A 177 10.50 -12.41 29.23
N ILE A 178 10.90 -12.81 28.03
CA ILE A 178 12.26 -12.67 27.50
C ILE A 178 12.20 -11.68 26.33
N ALA A 179 13.06 -10.68 26.37
CA ALA A 179 13.17 -9.68 25.31
C ALA A 179 14.64 -9.36 25.02
N GLN A 180 14.91 -8.86 23.82
CA GLN A 180 16.22 -8.36 23.43
C GLN A 180 16.19 -6.83 23.33
N ARG A 181 17.17 -6.13 23.93
CA ARG A 181 17.28 -4.67 23.78
C ARG A 181 17.87 -4.31 22.42
N PRO A 182 17.17 -3.51 21.59
CA PRO A 182 17.69 -3.15 20.27
C PRO A 182 19.01 -2.39 20.31
N SER A 183 19.24 -1.58 21.34
CA SER A 183 20.41 -0.70 21.47
C SER A 183 21.67 -1.39 22.03
N ALA A 184 21.49 -2.38 22.92
CA ALA A 184 22.59 -3.01 23.67
C ALA A 184 22.91 -4.44 23.22
N GLN A 185 22.07 -5.03 22.36
CA GLN A 185 22.15 -6.45 21.92
C GLN A 185 22.14 -7.48 23.05
N ASP A 186 21.83 -7.07 24.28
CA ASP A 186 21.67 -7.96 25.40
C ASP A 186 20.21 -8.38 25.60
N TYR A 187 20.04 -9.42 26.40
CA TYR A 187 18.75 -9.99 26.74
C TYR A 187 18.30 -9.46 28.09
N VAL A 188 16.99 -9.32 28.22
CA VAL A 188 16.30 -8.96 29.45
C VAL A 188 15.26 -10.01 29.72
N ARG A 189 15.27 -10.55 30.93
CA ARG A 189 14.25 -11.46 31.43
C ARG A 189 13.51 -10.78 32.56
N VAL A 190 12.19 -10.61 32.44
CA VAL A 190 11.34 -9.90 33.41
C VAL A 190 10.26 -10.84 33.90
N ILE A 191 9.99 -10.87 35.20
CA ILE A 191 8.88 -11.65 35.75
C ILE A 191 8.25 -10.96 36.96
N ALA A 192 6.93 -10.98 37.01
CA ALA A 192 6.17 -10.73 38.22
C ALA A 192 5.79 -12.08 38.84
N ALA A 193 6.33 -12.39 40.02
CA ALA A 193 6.05 -13.61 40.78
C ALA A 193 5.37 -13.23 42.10
N GLY A 194 4.03 -13.26 42.11
CA GLY A 194 3.22 -12.72 43.19
C GLY A 194 3.52 -11.24 43.40
N ARG A 195 3.95 -10.85 44.60
CA ARG A 195 4.27 -9.45 44.94
C ARG A 195 5.65 -8.99 44.46
N MET A 196 6.45 -9.85 43.85
CA MET A 196 7.83 -9.54 43.49
C MET A 196 7.99 -9.35 41.99
N LEU A 197 8.64 -8.27 41.58
CA LEU A 197 9.15 -8.07 40.23
C LEU A 197 10.64 -8.40 40.22
N MET A 198 11.08 -9.22 39.28
CA MET A 198 12.49 -9.42 38.99
C MET A 198 12.79 -9.12 37.53
N ALA A 199 13.91 -8.46 37.28
CA ALA A 199 14.46 -8.31 35.93
C ALA A 199 15.95 -8.59 35.90
N TRP A 200 16.39 -9.49 35.02
CA TRP A 200 17.81 -9.78 34.79
C TRP A 200 18.21 -9.31 33.40
N THR A 201 19.37 -8.64 33.29
CA THR A 201 19.93 -8.23 32.01
C THR A 201 21.31 -8.82 31.78
N GLY A 202 21.57 -9.37 30.60
CA GLY A 202 22.86 -9.96 30.25
C GLY A 202 22.97 -10.45 28.82
N ALA A 203 24.18 -10.78 28.38
CA ALA A 203 24.46 -11.17 27.00
C ALA A 203 23.97 -12.59 26.63
N ASP A 204 23.73 -13.45 27.62
CA ASP A 204 23.42 -14.87 27.43
C ASP A 204 22.05 -15.23 28.06
N PRO A 205 21.02 -15.53 27.23
CA PRO A 205 19.68 -15.81 27.72
C PRO A 205 19.58 -17.12 28.54
N GLU A 206 20.49 -18.07 28.32
CA GLU A 206 20.52 -19.31 29.11
C GLU A 206 20.98 -19.03 30.54
N LYS A 207 21.99 -18.16 30.71
CA LYS A 207 22.42 -17.71 32.04
C LYS A 207 21.33 -16.95 32.80
N LEU A 208 20.59 -16.07 32.12
CA LEU A 208 19.46 -15.36 32.73
C LEU A 208 18.39 -16.33 33.23
N SER A 209 18.17 -17.42 32.50
CA SER A 209 17.27 -18.49 32.92
C SER A 209 17.78 -19.21 34.18
N GLY A 210 19.09 -19.45 34.25
CA GLY A 210 19.74 -19.97 35.46
C GLY A 210 19.58 -19.06 36.68
N TYR A 211 19.73 -17.74 36.50
CA TYR A 211 19.51 -16.77 37.59
C TYR A 211 18.06 -16.75 38.07
N GLN A 212 17.10 -16.82 37.15
CA GLN A 212 15.69 -16.94 37.52
C GLN A 212 15.44 -18.20 38.35
N VAL A 213 15.96 -19.36 37.92
CA VAL A 213 15.76 -20.61 38.65
C VAL A 213 16.43 -20.58 40.02
N ALA A 214 17.59 -19.93 40.14
CA ALA A 214 18.26 -19.76 41.42
C ALA A 214 17.46 -18.86 42.40
N ALA A 215 16.87 -17.77 41.89
CA ALA A 215 16.14 -16.80 42.72
C ALA A 215 14.70 -17.22 43.04
N LEU A 216 13.99 -17.81 42.07
CA LEU A 216 12.54 -18.09 42.14
C LEU A 216 12.19 -19.59 42.06
N GLY A 217 13.19 -20.45 41.82
CA GLY A 217 12.95 -21.88 41.56
C GLY A 217 12.47 -22.17 40.14
N VAL A 218 12.10 -23.42 39.89
CA VAL A 218 11.55 -23.85 38.59
C VAL A 218 10.09 -23.39 38.51
N LEU A 219 9.80 -22.44 37.62
CA LEU A 219 8.43 -22.02 37.36
C LEU A 219 7.66 -23.12 36.62
N PRO A 220 6.34 -23.22 36.82
CA PRO A 220 5.49 -24.07 36.00
C PRO A 220 5.68 -23.72 34.52
N THR A 221 5.99 -24.72 33.68
CA THR A 221 5.96 -24.53 32.23
C THR A 221 4.51 -24.32 31.81
N ALA A 222 4.17 -23.09 31.39
CA ALA A 222 2.91 -22.84 30.72
C ALA A 222 2.84 -23.73 29.46
N SER A 223 1.71 -24.44 29.29
CA SER A 223 1.46 -25.09 28.01
C SER A 223 1.32 -23.98 26.96
N PRO A 224 2.00 -24.09 25.79
CA PRO A 224 1.91 -23.05 24.77
C PRO A 224 0.42 -22.79 24.49
N PRO A 225 -0.02 -21.52 24.43
CA PRO A 225 -1.41 -21.22 24.15
C PRO A 225 -1.79 -21.93 22.86
N GLU A 226 -2.76 -22.84 22.95
CA GLU A 226 -3.30 -23.54 21.79
C GLU A 226 -3.88 -22.45 20.88
N ALA A 227 -3.20 -22.19 19.75
CA ALA A 227 -3.55 -21.11 18.85
C ALA A 227 -4.83 -21.48 18.08
N ASP A 228 -5.98 -21.41 18.75
CA ASP A 228 -7.28 -21.86 18.25
C ASP A 228 -7.86 -21.02 17.11
N LEU A 229 -7.16 -19.97 16.67
CA LEU A 229 -7.58 -19.15 15.55
C LEU A 229 -6.76 -19.47 14.30
N PRO A 230 -7.32 -20.20 13.30
CA PRO A 230 -6.60 -20.59 12.08
C PRO A 230 -6.07 -19.38 11.27
N ILE A 231 -6.66 -18.20 11.47
CA ILE A 231 -6.21 -16.94 10.84
C ILE A 231 -4.87 -16.47 11.44
N LEU A 232 -4.67 -16.59 12.75
CA LEU A 232 -3.41 -16.24 13.41
C LEU A 232 -2.29 -17.22 13.03
N ALA A 233 -2.62 -18.52 12.96
CA ALA A 233 -1.68 -19.54 12.51
C ALA A 233 -1.20 -19.29 11.06
N ALA A 234 -2.11 -18.92 10.15
CA ALA A 234 -1.76 -18.55 8.78
C ALA A 234 -0.88 -17.29 8.72
N GLY A 235 -1.17 -16.28 9.54
CA GLY A 235 -0.37 -15.05 9.65
C GLY A 235 1.07 -15.32 10.12
N LEU A 236 1.23 -16.13 11.16
CA LEU A 236 2.53 -16.54 11.68
C LEU A 236 3.33 -17.37 10.65
N ALA A 237 2.67 -18.24 9.89
CA ALA A 237 3.31 -19.00 8.83
C ALA A 237 3.81 -18.10 7.68
N LEU A 238 3.00 -17.12 7.29
CA LEU A 238 3.37 -16.10 6.30
C LEU A 238 4.55 -15.24 6.77
N ASP A 239 4.52 -14.78 8.02
CA ASP A 239 5.59 -13.94 8.57
C ASP A 239 6.91 -14.71 8.64
N ARG A 240 6.89 -15.99 9.04
CA ARG A 240 8.06 -16.87 9.00
C ARG A 240 8.58 -17.09 7.57
N MET A 241 7.67 -17.29 6.60
CA MET A 241 8.06 -17.43 5.20
C MET A 241 8.77 -16.17 4.71
N PHE A 242 8.25 -14.98 5.04
CA PHE A 242 8.84 -13.70 4.62
C PHE A 242 9.89 -13.14 5.58
N ALA A 243 10.27 -13.85 6.64
CA ALA A 243 11.27 -13.37 7.60
C ALA A 243 12.61 -13.00 6.94
N PRO A 244 13.16 -13.80 6.00
CA PRO A 244 14.40 -13.43 5.33
C PRO A 244 14.21 -12.23 4.40
N TRP A 245 15.13 -11.26 4.48
CA TRP A 245 15.06 -10.02 3.68
C TRP A 245 15.01 -10.29 2.16
N TRP A 246 15.65 -11.36 1.67
CA TRP A 246 15.65 -11.73 0.26
C TRP A 246 14.28 -12.25 -0.20
N MET A 247 13.49 -12.89 0.67
CA MET A 247 12.11 -13.26 0.34
C MET A 247 11.23 -12.01 0.26
N LYS A 248 11.43 -11.03 1.14
CA LYS A 248 10.74 -9.72 1.04
C LYS A 248 11.09 -9.01 -0.28
N ALA A 249 12.38 -8.96 -0.63
CA ALA A 249 12.85 -8.39 -1.90
C ALA A 249 12.29 -9.15 -3.12
N GLY A 250 12.31 -10.49 -3.09
CA GLY A 250 11.74 -11.32 -4.14
C GLY A 250 10.23 -11.12 -4.30
N GLY A 251 9.49 -11.03 -3.19
CA GLY A 251 8.08 -10.70 -3.17
C GLY A 251 7.79 -9.32 -3.77
N LEU A 252 8.59 -8.31 -3.44
CA LEU A 252 8.49 -6.97 -4.01
C LEU A 252 8.74 -6.96 -5.53
N VAL A 253 9.78 -7.65 -6.00
CA VAL A 253 10.10 -7.76 -7.44
C VAL A 253 8.98 -8.47 -8.18
N LEU A 254 8.47 -9.58 -7.64
CA LEU A 254 7.35 -10.31 -8.24
C LEU A 254 6.09 -9.46 -8.30
N ASN A 255 5.77 -8.73 -7.23
CA ASN A 255 4.64 -7.82 -7.20
C ASN A 255 4.77 -6.71 -8.26
N LEU A 256 5.95 -6.08 -8.33
CA LEU A 256 6.22 -5.04 -9.33
C LEU A 256 6.11 -5.59 -10.75
N ALA A 257 6.64 -6.78 -11.01
CA ALA A 257 6.50 -7.45 -12.31
C ALA A 257 5.03 -7.72 -12.65
N ALA A 258 4.25 -8.20 -11.69
CA ALA A 258 2.80 -8.42 -11.86
C ALA A 258 2.07 -7.10 -12.15
N ALA A 259 2.38 -6.03 -11.40
CA ALA A 259 1.79 -4.70 -11.59
C ALA A 259 2.13 -4.12 -12.97
N VAL A 260 3.39 -4.23 -13.40
CA VAL A 260 3.84 -3.77 -14.73
C VAL A 260 3.17 -4.58 -15.85
N CYS A 261 3.20 -5.91 -15.76
CA CYS A 261 2.56 -6.79 -16.75
C CYS A 261 1.05 -6.51 -16.84
N TRP A 262 0.36 -6.44 -15.70
CA TRP A 262 -1.06 -6.10 -15.64
C TRP A 262 -1.33 -4.70 -16.15
N PHE A 263 -0.49 -3.71 -15.85
CA PHE A 263 -0.64 -2.36 -16.39
C PHE A 263 -0.63 -2.40 -17.91
N PHE A 264 0.43 -2.90 -18.56
CA PHE A 264 0.50 -2.87 -20.02
C PHE A 264 -0.56 -3.73 -20.73
N TRP A 265 -0.80 -4.94 -20.21
CA TRP A 265 -1.77 -5.86 -20.79
C TRP A 265 -3.21 -5.44 -20.49
N GLY A 266 -3.48 -5.16 -19.22
CA GLY A 266 -4.79 -4.77 -18.71
C GLY A 266 -5.26 -3.43 -19.27
N THR A 267 -4.39 -2.44 -19.46
CA THR A 267 -4.80 -1.17 -20.08
C THR A 267 -5.19 -1.36 -21.54
N THR A 268 -4.45 -2.20 -22.28
CA THR A 268 -4.75 -2.54 -23.68
C THR A 268 -6.10 -3.23 -23.77
N TRP A 269 -6.35 -4.19 -22.88
CA TRP A 269 -7.64 -4.88 -22.77
C TRP A 269 -8.79 -3.94 -22.41
N ALA A 270 -8.59 -3.07 -21.41
CA ALA A 270 -9.61 -2.18 -20.88
C ALA A 270 -10.02 -1.08 -21.88
N SER A 271 -9.08 -0.61 -22.70
CA SER A 271 -9.30 0.42 -23.71
C SER A 271 -9.73 -0.12 -25.09
N SER A 272 -9.84 -1.43 -25.25
CA SER A 272 -10.28 -2.04 -26.50
C SER A 272 -11.80 -1.97 -26.66
N SER A 273 -12.26 -1.52 -27.83
CA SER A 273 -13.69 -1.48 -28.20
C SER A 273 -13.97 -2.60 -29.20
N ARG A 274 -14.96 -3.44 -28.89
CA ARG A 274 -15.34 -4.59 -29.73
C ARG A 274 -16.63 -4.28 -30.49
N PRO A 275 -16.82 -4.83 -31.71
CA PRO A 275 -18.09 -4.78 -32.42
C PRO A 275 -19.21 -5.39 -31.58
N ALA A 276 -20.44 -4.94 -31.82
CA ALA A 276 -21.61 -5.55 -31.21
C ALA A 276 -21.70 -7.04 -31.62
N PRO A 277 -22.20 -7.93 -30.74
CA PRO A 277 -22.39 -9.34 -31.11
C PRO A 277 -23.24 -9.46 -32.37
N GLY A 278 -22.77 -10.25 -33.34
CA GLY A 278 -23.46 -10.47 -34.62
C GLY A 278 -23.18 -9.44 -35.72
N THR A 279 -22.33 -8.43 -35.49
CA THR A 279 -21.87 -7.54 -36.58
C THR A 279 -20.82 -8.26 -37.44
N PRO A 280 -21.11 -8.58 -38.71
CA PRO A 280 -20.13 -9.23 -39.58
C PRO A 280 -19.00 -8.24 -39.95
N PRO A 281 -17.73 -8.69 -39.97
CA PRO A 281 -16.62 -7.85 -40.40
C PRO A 281 -16.69 -7.58 -41.90
N VAL A 282 -16.52 -6.33 -42.30
CA VAL A 282 -16.30 -5.93 -43.71
C VAL A 282 -14.84 -6.16 -44.12
N SER A 283 -14.55 -6.10 -45.42
CA SER A 283 -13.17 -6.19 -45.92
C SER A 283 -12.31 -5.01 -45.47
N VAL A 284 -10.99 -5.20 -45.40
CA VAL A 284 -10.04 -4.10 -45.11
C VAL A 284 -10.19 -2.91 -46.08
N GLU A 285 -10.51 -3.14 -47.36
CA GLU A 285 -10.75 -2.09 -48.35
C GLU A 285 -11.97 -1.23 -47.96
N GLU A 286 -13.07 -1.89 -47.60
CA GLU A 286 -14.29 -1.21 -47.19
C GLU A 286 -14.09 -0.45 -45.88
N LEU A 287 -13.42 -1.06 -44.90
CA LEU A 287 -13.06 -0.39 -43.65
C LEU A 287 -12.19 0.84 -43.90
N ARG A 288 -11.19 0.72 -44.78
CA ARG A 288 -10.30 1.84 -45.14
C ARG A 288 -11.08 2.98 -45.78
N SER A 289 -12.00 2.67 -46.69
CA SER A 289 -12.88 3.66 -47.32
C SER A 289 -13.74 4.39 -46.28
N ARG A 290 -14.35 3.65 -45.34
CA ARG A 290 -15.16 4.21 -44.23
C ARG A 290 -14.33 5.07 -43.26
N LEU A 291 -13.05 4.74 -43.05
CA LEU A 291 -12.15 5.57 -42.25
C LEU A 291 -11.81 6.88 -42.97
N LEU A 292 -11.58 6.83 -44.29
CA LEU A 292 -11.26 8.01 -45.08
C LEU A 292 -12.45 8.97 -45.23
N SER A 293 -13.69 8.47 -45.26
CA SER A 293 -14.89 9.31 -45.32
C SER A 293 -15.10 10.15 -44.05
N VAL A 294 -14.40 9.86 -42.95
CA VAL A 294 -14.38 10.73 -41.76
C VAL A 294 -13.87 12.14 -42.10
N ASN A 295 -13.06 12.30 -43.17
CA ASN A 295 -12.62 13.61 -43.65
C ASN A 295 -13.75 14.48 -44.23
N GLU A 296 -14.87 13.87 -44.63
CA GLU A 296 -16.03 14.56 -45.22
C GLU A 296 -16.94 15.15 -44.13
N ALA A 297 -16.85 14.64 -42.90
CA ALA A 297 -17.49 15.24 -41.74
C ALA A 297 -16.76 16.54 -41.34
N ASP A 298 -17.47 17.51 -40.74
CA ASP A 298 -16.88 18.71 -40.13
C ASP A 298 -16.16 18.32 -38.82
N SER A 299 -15.08 17.56 -38.98
CA SER A 299 -14.28 16.96 -37.91
C SER A 299 -12.89 17.58 -37.90
N PRO A 300 -12.28 17.81 -36.72
CA PRO A 300 -10.95 18.38 -36.60
C PRO A 300 -9.82 17.40 -36.97
N VAL A 301 -10.12 16.30 -37.67
CA VAL A 301 -9.15 15.25 -38.04
C VAL A 301 -8.92 15.18 -39.54
N GLN A 302 -7.71 14.78 -39.90
CA GLN A 302 -7.30 14.42 -41.24
C GLN A 302 -6.88 12.96 -41.22
N VAL A 303 -7.53 12.16 -42.06
CA VAL A 303 -7.31 10.72 -42.20
C VAL A 303 -6.64 10.47 -43.55
N GLU A 304 -5.48 9.84 -43.53
CA GLU A 304 -4.69 9.56 -44.72
C GLU A 304 -4.28 8.09 -44.77
N ALA A 305 -4.41 7.45 -45.92
CA ALA A 305 -3.88 6.12 -46.13
C ALA A 305 -2.36 6.18 -46.38
N SER A 306 -1.62 5.26 -45.76
CA SER A 306 -0.22 5.02 -46.08
C SER A 306 -0.08 4.49 -47.52
N ARG A 307 1.08 4.71 -48.14
CA ARG A 307 1.40 4.21 -49.50
C ARG A 307 1.28 2.69 -49.62
N ASP A 308 1.52 1.96 -48.53
CA ASP A 308 1.40 0.50 -48.47
C ASP A 308 -0.03 0.00 -48.25
N GLY A 309 -1.00 0.90 -48.04
CA GLY A 309 -2.41 0.60 -47.80
C GLY A 309 -2.72 -0.12 -46.49
N ARG A 310 -1.72 -0.55 -45.72
CA ARG A 310 -1.88 -1.35 -44.48
C ARG A 310 -2.08 -0.50 -43.23
N THR A 311 -1.66 0.76 -43.31
CA THR A 311 -1.73 1.71 -42.20
C THR A 311 -2.54 2.92 -42.61
N VAL A 312 -3.42 3.37 -41.74
CA VAL A 312 -4.12 4.66 -41.85
C VAL A 312 -3.55 5.58 -40.79
N TYR A 313 -3.17 6.79 -41.17
CA TYR A 313 -2.73 7.82 -40.26
C TYR A 313 -3.85 8.81 -40.02
N VAL A 314 -4.06 9.14 -38.75
CA VAL A 314 -5.01 10.19 -38.36
C VAL A 314 -4.18 11.28 -37.70
N THR A 315 -4.22 12.48 -38.25
CA THR A 315 -3.61 13.67 -37.68
C THR A 315 -4.69 14.69 -37.37
N TRP A 316 -4.41 15.60 -36.45
CA TRP A 316 -5.27 16.76 -36.25
C TRP A 316 -5.13 17.73 -37.44
N ARG A 317 -6.25 18.25 -37.96
CA ARG A 317 -6.27 19.31 -39.00
C ARG A 317 -5.86 20.66 -38.40
N TYR A 318 -4.57 20.97 -38.42
CA TYR A 318 -4.08 22.32 -38.09
C TYR A 318 -4.18 23.30 -39.27
N ALA A 319 -4.35 22.81 -40.50
CA ALA A 319 -4.25 23.63 -41.72
C ALA A 319 -5.52 24.42 -42.08
N ASP A 320 -6.66 24.13 -41.45
CA ASP A 320 -7.87 24.94 -41.62
C ASP A 320 -7.72 26.20 -40.75
N ALA A 321 -7.87 27.38 -41.38
CA ALA A 321 -7.64 28.69 -40.77
C ALA A 321 -8.43 28.87 -39.46
N ARG A 322 -9.61 28.26 -39.37
CA ARG A 322 -10.45 28.26 -38.16
C ARG A 322 -9.74 27.64 -36.94
N TRP A 323 -8.93 26.60 -37.16
CA TRP A 323 -8.23 25.86 -36.12
C TRP A 323 -6.79 26.34 -35.91
N LEU A 324 -6.13 26.84 -36.95
CA LEU A 324 -4.78 27.41 -36.88
C LEU A 324 -4.73 28.69 -36.02
N ASP A 325 -5.67 29.60 -36.23
CA ASP A 325 -5.75 30.86 -35.46
C ASP A 325 -6.09 30.56 -33.99
N LEU A 326 -6.96 29.58 -33.77
CA LEU A 326 -7.29 29.07 -32.43
C LEU A 326 -6.07 28.43 -31.75
N ALA A 327 -5.28 27.64 -32.47
CA ALA A 327 -4.10 26.95 -31.94
C ALA A 327 -2.94 27.91 -31.64
N ARG A 328 -2.70 28.91 -32.51
CA ARG A 328 -1.67 29.94 -32.30
C ARG A 328 -2.03 30.89 -31.16
N ALA A 329 -3.27 31.38 -31.11
CA ALA A 329 -3.74 32.27 -30.03
C ALA A 329 -3.69 31.60 -28.65
N ARG A 330 -3.71 30.26 -28.59
CA ARG A 330 -3.70 29.44 -27.36
C ARG A 330 -2.35 28.79 -27.05
N GLY A 331 -1.31 29.07 -27.82
CA GLY A 331 0.04 28.53 -27.59
C GLY A 331 0.09 26.99 -27.58
N LEU A 332 -0.77 26.33 -28.37
CA LEU A 332 -0.99 24.88 -28.31
C LEU A 332 0.29 24.12 -28.71
N ARG A 333 1.10 23.71 -27.73
CA ARG A 333 2.44 23.17 -27.96
C ARG A 333 2.48 21.70 -28.36
N ARG A 334 1.35 21.02 -28.56
CA ARG A 334 1.35 19.57 -28.85
C ARG A 334 0.35 19.20 -29.92
N THR A 335 0.72 18.29 -30.82
CA THR A 335 -0.20 17.64 -31.78
C THR A 335 -0.25 16.15 -31.55
N HIS A 336 -1.39 15.55 -31.90
CA HIS A 336 -1.65 14.13 -31.80
C HIS A 336 -1.70 13.50 -33.19
N ARG A 337 -1.09 12.32 -33.31
CA ARG A 337 -1.22 11.46 -34.48
C ARG A 337 -1.52 10.04 -34.04
N LEU A 338 -2.47 9.40 -34.70
CA LEU A 338 -2.77 7.99 -34.56
C LEU A 338 -2.25 7.24 -35.79
N SER A 339 -1.70 6.06 -35.56
CA SER A 339 -1.36 5.07 -36.58
C SER A 339 -2.26 3.86 -36.39
N LEU A 340 -3.14 3.62 -37.35
CA LEU A 340 -4.13 2.56 -37.36
C LEU A 340 -3.64 1.48 -38.31
N ARG A 341 -3.07 0.40 -37.77
CA ARG A 341 -2.64 -0.75 -38.58
C ARG A 341 -3.79 -1.75 -38.67
N LEU A 342 -4.20 -2.05 -39.90
CA LEU A 342 -5.33 -2.93 -40.19
C LEU A 342 -4.84 -4.38 -40.26
N ASP A 343 -5.39 -5.25 -39.40
CA ASP A 343 -5.10 -6.69 -39.34
C ASP A 343 -6.35 -7.48 -39.79
N GLU A 344 -6.42 -7.79 -41.08
CA GLU A 344 -7.55 -8.51 -41.70
C GLU A 344 -7.78 -9.87 -41.06
N THR A 345 -6.71 -10.63 -40.79
CA THR A 345 -6.81 -11.99 -40.24
C THR A 345 -7.56 -12.05 -38.91
N HIS A 346 -7.43 -11.00 -38.10
CA HIS A 346 -8.07 -10.90 -36.78
C HIS A 346 -9.19 -9.86 -36.73
N HIS A 347 -9.55 -9.25 -37.87
CA HIS A 347 -10.43 -8.08 -37.98
C HIS A 347 -10.19 -7.07 -36.86
N THR A 348 -8.92 -6.71 -36.65
CA THR A 348 -8.49 -5.84 -35.55
C THR A 348 -7.71 -4.65 -36.08
N VAL A 349 -8.07 -3.46 -35.63
CA VAL A 349 -7.30 -2.23 -35.87
C VAL A 349 -6.39 -2.00 -34.67
N LYS A 350 -5.08 -2.16 -34.89
CA LYS A 350 -4.06 -1.88 -33.88
C LYS A 350 -3.72 -0.40 -33.92
N VAL A 351 -4.01 0.32 -32.84
CA VAL A 351 -3.89 1.78 -32.79
C VAL A 351 -2.71 2.18 -31.94
N ARG A 352 -1.77 2.91 -32.52
CA ARG A 352 -0.64 3.50 -31.81
C ARG A 352 -0.75 5.02 -31.82
N GLU A 353 -0.58 5.63 -30.65
CA GLU A 353 -0.65 7.07 -30.49
C GLU A 353 0.74 7.69 -30.41
N PHE A 354 0.88 8.84 -31.07
CA PHE A 354 2.08 9.66 -31.10
C PHE A 354 1.69 11.09 -30.74
N TRP A 355 2.57 11.76 -30.03
CA TRP A 355 2.47 13.20 -29.81
C TRP A 355 3.76 13.86 -30.30
N SER A 356 3.68 15.09 -30.81
CA SER A 356 4.86 15.92 -31.02
C SER A 356 4.67 17.25 -30.34
N GLU A 357 5.76 17.82 -29.84
CA GLU A 357 5.77 19.18 -29.33
C GLU A 357 6.06 20.16 -30.47
N PHE A 358 5.24 21.20 -30.59
CA PHE A 358 5.42 22.35 -31.45
C PHE A 358 6.06 23.47 -30.64
N ASP A 359 7.21 23.95 -31.11
CA ASP A 359 7.78 25.21 -30.68
C ASP A 359 7.39 26.32 -31.66
N TRP A 360 6.43 27.14 -31.26
CA TRP A 360 5.92 28.26 -32.05
C TRP A 360 6.90 29.45 -32.09
N SER A 361 8.05 29.36 -31.41
CA SER A 361 9.05 30.44 -31.37
C SER A 361 9.98 30.50 -32.59
N ALA A 362 9.94 29.49 -33.47
CA ALA A 362 10.67 29.52 -34.73
C ALA A 362 10.06 30.56 -35.68
N GLY A 363 10.79 31.66 -35.93
CA GLY A 363 10.47 32.67 -36.95
C GLY A 363 10.44 32.10 -38.38
N ARG A 364 10.53 32.96 -39.41
CA ARG A 364 10.37 32.68 -40.86
C ARG A 364 11.15 31.49 -41.48
N GLY A 365 11.91 30.71 -40.71
CA GLY A 365 12.73 29.57 -41.14
C GLY A 365 12.20 28.15 -40.84
N GLY A 366 10.97 27.99 -40.32
CA GLY A 366 10.31 26.68 -40.23
C GLY A 366 10.42 25.99 -38.86
N ALA A 367 9.31 25.42 -38.41
CA ALA A 367 9.23 24.65 -37.16
C ALA A 367 9.67 23.19 -37.41
N ASP A 368 10.66 22.71 -36.65
CA ASP A 368 11.03 21.28 -36.61
C ASP A 368 9.99 20.51 -35.78
N ILE A 369 9.36 19.49 -36.36
CA ILE A 369 8.32 18.69 -35.71
C ILE A 369 8.89 17.31 -35.38
N ARG A 370 9.19 17.07 -34.10
CA ARG A 370 9.68 15.77 -33.63
C ARG A 370 8.58 14.95 -32.97
N TRP A 371 8.22 13.84 -33.59
CA TRP A 371 7.23 12.89 -33.06
C TRP A 371 7.83 11.97 -32.00
N LYS A 372 7.12 11.82 -30.88
CA LYS A 372 7.41 10.87 -29.80
C LYS A 372 6.22 9.92 -29.66
N ALA A 373 6.50 8.62 -29.57
CA ALA A 373 5.44 7.65 -29.27
C ALA A 373 4.88 7.93 -27.87
N ALA A 374 3.56 7.91 -27.73
CA ALA A 374 2.93 8.02 -26.43
C ALA A 374 3.24 6.77 -25.61
N VAL A 375 3.86 6.94 -24.44
CA VAL A 375 4.07 5.87 -23.47
C VAL A 375 2.97 6.01 -22.42
N GLY A 376 1.83 5.37 -22.68
CA GLY A 376 0.66 5.41 -21.80
C GLY A 376 -0.65 5.44 -22.59
N ILE A 377 -1.69 4.80 -22.04
CA ILE A 377 -3.06 4.91 -22.57
C ILE A 377 -3.77 5.95 -21.72
N MET A 378 -4.10 7.09 -22.32
CA MET A 378 -4.87 8.13 -21.65
C MET A 378 -6.35 7.76 -21.68
N PHE A 379 -6.87 7.23 -20.56
CA PHE A 379 -8.29 6.86 -20.45
C PHE A 379 -9.20 8.08 -20.46
N PHE A 380 -8.76 9.16 -19.80
CA PHE A 380 -9.52 10.41 -19.65
C PHE A 380 -8.54 11.58 -19.68
N GLN A 381 -8.46 12.28 -20.82
CA GLN A 381 -7.81 13.59 -20.90
C GLN A 381 -8.85 14.62 -21.29
N TYR A 382 -9.28 15.40 -20.30
CA TYR A 382 -10.13 16.56 -20.49
C TYR A 382 -9.28 17.80 -20.27
N GLN A 383 -8.93 18.51 -21.35
CA GLN A 383 -8.28 19.82 -21.24
C GLN A 383 -9.36 20.89 -21.41
N HIS A 384 -9.87 21.38 -20.27
CA HIS A 384 -10.84 22.47 -20.23
C HIS A 384 -10.12 23.82 -20.30
N GLU A 385 -10.18 24.49 -21.44
CA GLU A 385 -9.70 25.86 -21.60
C GLU A 385 -10.83 26.73 -22.16
N ARG A 386 -11.26 27.72 -21.36
CA ARG A 386 -12.21 28.76 -21.79
C ARG A 386 -11.42 29.93 -22.34
N VAL A 387 -11.81 30.43 -23.52
CA VAL A 387 -11.19 31.62 -24.12
C VAL A 387 -12.24 32.69 -24.32
N LEU A 388 -11.94 33.89 -23.80
CA LEU A 388 -12.61 35.14 -24.12
C LEU A 388 -11.72 35.85 -25.14
N GLY A 389 -12.24 36.03 -26.35
CA GLY A 389 -11.54 36.70 -27.45
C GLY A 389 -12.42 37.83 -27.98
N LEU A 390 -11.87 39.04 -28.00
CA LEU A 390 -12.49 40.18 -28.69
C LEU A 390 -12.33 39.95 -30.20
N GLN A 391 -13.42 39.68 -30.91
CA GLN A 391 -13.45 39.77 -32.37
C GLN A 391 -13.64 41.22 -32.76
N PHE A 392 -12.95 41.65 -33.80
CA PHE A 392 -13.19 42.94 -34.44
C PHE A 392 -13.89 42.70 -35.77
N GLY A 393 -15.00 43.39 -36.00
CA GLY A 393 -15.73 43.33 -37.26
C GLY A 393 -14.90 43.94 -38.41
N PRO A 394 -15.38 43.83 -39.66
CA PRO A 394 -14.76 44.47 -40.83
C PRO A 394 -14.54 45.98 -40.66
N ASP A 395 -15.29 46.60 -39.75
CA ASP A 395 -15.25 48.02 -39.39
C ASP A 395 -14.37 48.32 -38.15
N TRP A 396 -13.54 47.37 -37.72
CA TRP A 396 -12.69 47.48 -36.52
C TRP A 396 -13.44 47.72 -35.21
N LYS A 397 -14.75 47.47 -35.17
CA LYS A 397 -15.50 47.53 -33.91
C LYS A 397 -15.44 46.19 -33.19
N PRO A 398 -15.24 46.20 -31.85
CA PRO A 398 -15.33 44.98 -31.07
C PRO A 398 -16.76 44.43 -31.19
N THR A 399 -16.90 43.23 -31.77
CA THR A 399 -18.18 42.55 -31.87
C THR A 399 -18.50 41.89 -30.53
N THR A 400 -19.75 41.99 -30.10
CA THR A 400 -20.24 41.38 -28.85
C THR A 400 -20.65 39.92 -29.04
N ASP A 401 -20.41 39.34 -30.21
CA ASP A 401 -20.73 37.94 -30.48
C ASP A 401 -19.82 37.05 -29.64
N LEU A 402 -20.45 36.33 -28.70
CA LEU A 402 -19.78 35.49 -27.72
C LEU A 402 -18.82 34.52 -28.40
N THR A 403 -17.56 34.64 -28.00
CA THR A 403 -16.41 33.85 -28.41
C THR A 403 -16.70 32.35 -28.30
N TYR A 404 -16.34 31.58 -29.34
CA TYR A 404 -16.50 30.12 -29.38
C TYR A 404 -15.68 29.44 -28.26
N SER A 405 -16.36 28.93 -27.24
CA SER A 405 -15.74 28.06 -26.23
C SER A 405 -15.64 26.65 -26.78
N TYR A 406 -14.41 26.14 -26.97
CA TYR A 406 -14.17 24.78 -27.42
C TYR A 406 -13.32 24.04 -26.39
N THR A 407 -13.87 22.95 -25.84
CA THR A 407 -13.17 22.06 -24.90
C THR A 407 -12.42 21.00 -25.70
N PHE A 408 -11.10 20.92 -25.53
CA PHE A 408 -10.31 19.89 -26.20
C PHE A 408 -10.51 18.56 -25.49
N ASN A 409 -11.33 17.72 -26.11
CA ASN A 409 -11.60 16.36 -25.65
C ASN A 409 -11.02 15.36 -26.66
N LEU A 410 -9.95 14.67 -26.27
CA LEU A 410 -9.30 13.68 -27.13
C LEU A 410 -10.25 12.50 -27.46
N GLN A 411 -11.26 12.25 -26.63
CA GLN A 411 -12.28 11.25 -26.94
C GLN A 411 -13.20 11.68 -28.08
N GLU A 412 -13.58 12.96 -28.17
CA GLU A 412 -14.37 13.47 -29.31
C GLU A 412 -13.63 13.30 -30.63
N LEU A 413 -12.29 13.37 -30.59
CA LEU A 413 -11.44 13.09 -31.75
C LEU A 413 -11.42 11.60 -32.13
N LYS A 414 -11.35 10.71 -31.13
CA LYS A 414 -11.20 9.26 -31.35
C LYS A 414 -12.53 8.59 -31.65
N GLN A 415 -13.64 9.09 -31.11
CA GLN A 415 -14.94 8.42 -31.17
C GLN A 415 -15.44 8.17 -32.60
N PRO A 416 -15.37 9.13 -33.56
CA PRO A 416 -15.81 8.86 -34.93
C PRO A 416 -15.03 7.71 -35.59
N LEU A 417 -13.74 7.59 -35.28
CA LEU A 417 -12.88 6.52 -35.80
C LEU A 417 -13.18 5.19 -35.12
N ILE A 418 -13.37 5.19 -33.80
CA ILE A 418 -13.77 4.00 -33.04
C ILE A 418 -15.10 3.48 -33.58
N ASP A 419 -16.10 4.37 -33.78
CA ASP A 419 -17.40 4.01 -34.30
C ASP A 419 -17.30 3.46 -35.72
N ALA A 420 -16.51 4.08 -36.60
CA ALA A 420 -16.28 3.58 -37.95
C ALA A 420 -15.68 2.16 -37.94
N VAL A 421 -14.71 1.88 -37.06
CA VAL A 421 -14.11 0.54 -36.90
C VAL A 421 -15.11 -0.46 -36.35
N VAL A 422 -15.76 -0.14 -35.23
CA VAL A 422 -16.65 -1.04 -34.50
C VAL A 422 -17.92 -1.35 -35.30
N ARG A 423 -18.53 -0.37 -35.97
CA ARG A 423 -19.70 -0.59 -36.86
C ARG A 423 -19.35 -1.38 -38.12
N SER A 424 -18.09 -1.43 -38.48
CA SER A 424 -17.59 -2.24 -39.59
C SER A 424 -17.32 -3.70 -39.18
N GLY A 425 -17.60 -4.08 -37.94
CA GLY A 425 -17.36 -5.43 -37.43
C GLY A 425 -15.91 -5.67 -36.98
N TRP A 426 -15.10 -4.62 -36.84
CA TRP A 426 -13.70 -4.71 -36.45
C TRP A 426 -13.48 -4.30 -35.00
N THR A 427 -12.45 -4.87 -34.36
CA THR A 427 -12.06 -4.51 -33.00
C THR A 427 -11.07 -3.35 -33.02
N TRP A 428 -11.37 -2.27 -32.29
CA TRP A 428 -10.42 -1.20 -32.00
C TRP A 428 -9.53 -1.62 -30.82
N LYS A 429 -8.21 -1.75 -31.05
CA LYS A 429 -7.25 -2.22 -30.05
C LYS A 429 -6.06 -1.26 -29.93
N PRO A 430 -6.04 -0.38 -28.92
CA PRO A 430 -4.88 0.44 -28.61
C PRO A 430 -3.67 -0.44 -28.26
N ILE A 431 -2.48 -0.09 -28.73
CA ILE A 431 -1.23 -0.77 -28.40
C ILE A 431 -0.16 0.25 -28.00
N MET A 432 0.54 -0.01 -26.88
CA MET A 432 1.65 0.84 -26.43
C MET A 432 2.98 0.44 -27.08
N LEU A 433 3.25 -0.87 -27.11
CA LEU A 433 4.45 -1.43 -27.69
C LEU A 433 4.09 -2.13 -29.00
N SER A 434 4.57 -1.60 -30.11
CA SER A 434 4.70 -2.40 -31.33
C SER A 434 6.16 -2.79 -31.45
N LEU A 435 6.46 -4.10 -31.38
CA LEU A 435 7.70 -4.62 -31.92
C LEU A 435 7.61 -4.47 -33.45
N SER A 436 7.97 -3.29 -33.96
CA SER A 436 8.23 -3.16 -35.38
C SER A 436 9.44 -4.05 -35.65
N ARG A 437 9.24 -5.17 -36.35
CA ARG A 437 10.36 -5.72 -37.11
C ARG A 437 10.76 -4.60 -38.07
N ALA A 438 11.95 -4.05 -37.85
CA ALA A 438 12.59 -3.20 -38.84
C ALA A 438 12.59 -4.01 -40.15
N SER A 439 11.84 -3.51 -41.13
CA SER A 439 11.87 -3.99 -42.51
C SER A 439 12.88 -3.17 -43.27
#